data_AF-A0A945VJL4-F1
#
_entry.id   AF-A0A945VJL4-F1
#
_cell.length_a   1.000
_cell.length_b   1.000
_cell.length_c   1.000
_cell.angle_alpha   90.00
_cell.angle_beta   90.00
_cell.angle_gamma   90.00
#
_symmetry.space_group_name_H-M   'P 1'
#
loop_
_entity.id
_entity.type
_entity.pdbx_description
1 polymer ?
#
loop_
_entity_poly.entity_id
_entity_poly.type
_entity_poly.pdbx_seq_one_letter_code
_entity_poly.pdbx_strand_id
1 'polypeptide(L)'
;YIGMTSLSIYHKSEPFKAWTETLGVLKQFRRQGIATALKIKAIQNLLDKGITEVRTDNELNNPMYKINESLGFHAQPSSLEYLKTIN
;
A
#
# COMPACT_ATOMS: atom_id res chain seq x y z
N TYR A 1 2.20 4.59 18.86
CA TYR A 1 1.18 4.36 17.81
C TYR A 1 0.90 2.87 17.67
N ILE A 2 -0.34 2.47 17.36
CA ILE A 2 -0.72 1.04 17.23
C ILE A 2 -0.67 0.50 15.80
N GLY A 3 -0.47 1.39 14.83
CA GLY A 3 -0.27 1.10 13.42
C GLY A 3 0.16 2.36 12.69
N MET A 4 0.64 2.20 11.47
CA MET A 4 1.04 3.30 10.59
C MET A 4 0.97 2.88 9.13
N THR A 5 0.94 3.89 8.25
CA THR A 5 1.17 3.71 6.82
C THR A 5 2.04 4.85 6.32
N SER A 6 2.89 4.57 5.33
CA SER A 6 3.71 5.57 4.66
C SER A 6 3.41 5.58 3.17
N LEU A 7 3.47 6.77 2.59
CA LEU A 7 3.19 7.03 1.19
C LEU A 7 4.37 7.77 0.57
N SER A 8 4.65 7.51 -0.70
CA SER A 8 5.56 8.32 -1.52
C SER A 8 4.82 8.88 -2.74
N ILE A 9 5.25 10.05 -3.20
CA ILE A 9 4.78 10.69 -4.44
C ILE A 9 6.00 11.18 -5.20
N TYR A 10 6.19 10.71 -6.42
CA TYR A 10 7.31 11.12 -7.27
C TYR A 10 6.88 12.28 -8.17
N HIS A 11 6.76 13.48 -7.60
CA HIS A 11 6.16 14.65 -8.28
C HIS A 11 6.75 14.99 -9.66
N LYS A 12 8.03 14.67 -9.92
CA LYS A 12 8.66 14.96 -11.21
C LYS A 12 8.34 13.96 -12.32
N SER A 13 8.19 12.68 -11.97
CA SER A 13 8.01 11.59 -12.94
C SER A 13 6.57 11.08 -12.99
N GLU A 14 5.88 11.09 -11.85
CA GLU A 14 4.52 10.55 -11.69
C GLU A 14 3.65 11.49 -10.84
N PRO A 15 3.37 12.73 -11.31
CA PRO A 15 2.77 13.79 -10.49
C PRO A 15 1.39 13.46 -9.91
N PHE A 16 0.65 12.54 -10.53
CA PHE A 16 -0.71 12.13 -10.14
C PHE A 16 -0.78 10.72 -9.54
N LYS A 17 0.37 10.09 -9.27
CA LYS A 17 0.47 8.74 -8.72
C LYS A 17 1.16 8.76 -7.36
N ALA A 18 0.62 7.99 -6.42
CA ALA A 18 1.24 7.72 -5.14
C ALA A 18 1.52 6.23 -4.95
N TRP A 19 2.49 5.91 -4.12
CA TRP A 19 2.82 4.54 -3.72
C TRP A 19 2.59 4.35 -2.23
N THR A 20 1.96 3.24 -1.86
CA THR A 20 1.91 2.79 -0.47
C THR A 20 3.16 1.96 -0.20
N GLU A 21 4.06 2.49 0.62
CA GLU A 21 5.36 1.88 0.91
C GLU A 21 5.25 0.85 2.05
N THR A 22 4.61 1.26 3.14
CA THR A 22 4.42 0.41 4.31
C THR A 22 3.02 0.54 4.87
N LEU A 23 2.50 -0.55 5.44
CA LEU A 23 1.27 -0.56 6.21
C LEU A 23 1.39 -1.64 7.29
N GLY A 24 1.39 -1.23 8.54
CA GLY A 24 1.60 -2.10 9.68
C GLY A 24 0.62 -1.82 10.81
N VAL A 25 0.14 -2.89 11.45
CA VAL A 25 -0.63 -2.83 12.70
C VAL A 25 0.01 -3.82 13.68
N LEU A 26 0.23 -3.36 14.91
CA LEU A 26 0.76 -4.19 16.00
C LEU A 26 -0.12 -5.45 16.17
N LYS A 27 0.52 -6.60 16.39
CA LYS A 27 -0.12 -7.92 16.35
C LYS A 27 -1.40 -7.99 17.19
N GLN A 28 -1.38 -7.43 18.41
CA GLN A 28 -2.51 -7.45 19.35
C GLN A 28 -3.74 -6.62 18.91
N PHE A 29 -3.59 -5.74 17.91
CA PHE A 29 -4.68 -4.90 17.39
C PHE A 29 -5.10 -5.27 15.95
N ARG A 30 -4.59 -6.39 15.41
CA ARG A 30 -4.97 -6.86 14.07
C ARG A 30 -6.41 -7.38 14.05
N ARG A 31 -6.98 -7.51 12.85
CA ARG A 31 -8.35 -8.02 12.59
C ARG A 31 -9.49 -7.16 13.16
N GLN A 32 -9.20 -5.91 13.52
CA GLN A 32 -10.17 -4.93 14.00
C GLN A 32 -10.45 -3.82 12.96
N GLY A 33 -10.10 -4.03 11.68
CA GLY A 33 -10.30 -3.04 10.62
C GLY A 33 -9.31 -1.88 10.56
N ILE A 34 -8.33 -1.82 11.48
CA ILE A 34 -7.38 -0.68 11.59
C ILE A 34 -6.57 -0.45 10.30
N ALA A 35 -6.07 -1.51 9.67
CA ALA A 35 -5.30 -1.38 8.43
C ALA A 35 -6.14 -0.79 7.29
N THR A 36 -7.40 -1.21 7.17
CA THR A 36 -8.36 -0.65 6.21
C THR A 36 -8.62 0.83 6.50
N ALA A 37 -8.85 1.20 7.76
CA ALA A 37 -9.07 2.59 8.15
C ALA A 37 -7.86 3.49 7.85
N LEU A 38 -6.64 3.00 8.13
CA LEU A 38 -5.39 3.70 7.77
C LEU A 38 -5.30 3.93 6.26
N LYS A 39 -5.60 2.91 5.46
CA LYS A 39 -5.53 3.01 3.99
C LYS A 39 -6.59 3.96 3.42
N ILE A 40 -7.82 3.92 3.94
CA ILE A 40 -8.89 4.86 3.56
C ILE A 40 -8.47 6.30 3.88
N LYS A 41 -7.93 6.55 5.09
CA LYS A 41 -7.51 7.90 5.46
C LYS A 41 -6.34 8.40 4.61
N ALA A 42 -5.40 7.51 4.27
CA ALA A 42 -4.33 7.80 3.35
C ALA A 42 -4.85 8.18 1.95
N ILE A 43 -5.79 7.39 1.39
CA ILE A 43 -6.42 7.67 0.10
C ILE A 43 -7.16 9.00 0.10
N GLN A 44 -7.94 9.32 1.14
CA GLN A 44 -8.61 10.62 1.26
C GLN A 44 -7.61 11.78 1.21
N ASN A 45 -6.52 11.69 1.98
CA ASN A 45 -5.48 12.71 1.97
C ASN A 45 -4.76 12.83 0.61
N LEU A 46 -4.73 11.76 -0.19
CA LEU A 46 -4.18 11.77 -1.55
C LEU A 46 -5.14 12.42 -2.55
N LEU A 47 -6.44 12.15 -2.42
CA LEU A 47 -7.48 12.80 -3.23
C LEU A 47 -7.47 14.32 -3.03
N ASP A 48 -7.32 14.79 -1.79
CA ASP A 48 -7.19 16.22 -1.45
C ASP A 48 -5.96 16.88 -2.12
N LYS A 49 -4.97 16.09 -2.51
CA LYS A 49 -3.75 16.53 -3.21
C LYS A 49 -3.82 16.35 -4.73
N GLY A 50 -4.98 15.97 -5.27
CA GLY A 50 -5.17 15.76 -6.71
C GLY A 50 -4.51 14.48 -7.25
N ILE A 51 -4.18 13.52 -6.39
CA ILE A 51 -3.67 12.21 -6.82
C ILE A 51 -4.83 11.37 -7.32
N THR A 52 -4.67 10.78 -8.50
CA THR A 52 -5.70 9.99 -9.19
C THR A 52 -5.38 8.50 -9.26
N GLU A 53 -4.13 8.11 -8.95
CA GLU A 53 -3.68 6.73 -8.98
C GLU A 53 -2.90 6.38 -7.71
N VAL A 54 -3.16 5.21 -7.14
CA VAL A 54 -2.41 4.67 -6.00
C VAL A 54 -1.92 3.27 -6.31
N ARG A 55 -0.62 3.04 -6.13
CA ARG A 55 0.03 1.74 -6.28
C ARG A 55 0.52 1.21 -4.94
N THR A 56 0.73 -0.09 -4.88
CA THR A 56 1.32 -0.80 -3.73
C THR A 56 1.86 -2.12 -4.26
N ASP A 57 2.99 -2.53 -3.72
CA ASP A 57 3.55 -3.84 -3.99
C ASP A 57 3.34 -4.76 -2.79
N ASN A 58 2.95 -6.00 -3.07
CA ASN A 58 2.71 -7.01 -2.06
C ASN A 58 3.27 -8.35 -2.55
N GLU A 59 3.84 -9.14 -1.64
CA GLU A 59 4.01 -10.57 -1.91
C GLU A 59 2.66 -11.24 -2.15
N LEU A 60 2.63 -12.19 -3.09
CA LEU A 60 1.41 -12.89 -3.53
C LEU A 60 0.62 -13.53 -2.38
N ASN A 61 1.32 -14.02 -1.35
CA ASN A 61 0.71 -14.70 -0.20
C ASN A 61 0.40 -13.77 0.98
N ASN A 62 0.60 -12.46 0.84
CA ASN A 62 0.44 -11.52 1.93
C ASN A 62 -1.06 -11.27 2.23
N PRO A 63 -1.52 -11.38 3.50
CA PRO A 63 -2.92 -11.12 3.87
C PRO A 63 -3.40 -9.69 3.54
N MET A 64 -2.49 -8.75 3.31
CA MET A 64 -2.80 -7.39 2.85
C MET A 64 -3.47 -7.37 1.47
N TYR A 65 -3.26 -8.40 0.65
CA TYR A 65 -3.86 -8.51 -0.68
C TYR A 65 -5.39 -8.36 -0.64
N LYS A 66 -6.06 -9.02 0.31
CA LYS A 66 -7.52 -8.94 0.46
C LYS A 66 -8.02 -7.54 0.82
N ILE A 67 -7.24 -6.78 1.61
CA ILE A 67 -7.57 -5.40 1.94
C ILE A 67 -7.46 -4.54 0.67
N ASN A 68 -6.42 -4.76 -0.14
CA ASN A 68 -6.24 -4.07 -1.41
C ASN A 68 -7.43 -4.32 -2.35
N GLU A 69 -7.81 -5.58 -2.57
CA GLU A 69 -8.97 -5.92 -3.41
C GLU A 69 -10.27 -5.28 -2.91
N SER A 70 -10.54 -5.33 -1.60
CA SER A 70 -11.75 -4.71 -1.02
C SER A 70 -11.83 -3.19 -1.21
N LEU A 71 -10.68 -2.54 -1.46
CA LEU A 71 -10.57 -1.10 -1.68
C LEU A 71 -10.45 -0.76 -3.17
N GLY A 72 -10.71 -1.72 -4.06
CA GLY A 72 -10.71 -1.51 -5.51
C GLY A 72 -9.32 -1.52 -6.16
N PHE A 73 -8.30 -2.02 -5.47
CA PHE A 73 -7.02 -2.28 -6.13
C PHE A 73 -7.19 -3.51 -7.03
N HIS A 74 -6.65 -3.40 -8.24
CA HIS A 74 -6.62 -4.49 -9.20
C HIS A 74 -5.18 -4.94 -9.40
N ALA A 75 -4.98 -6.26 -9.49
CA ALA A 75 -3.67 -6.82 -9.80
C ALA A 75 -3.17 -6.29 -11.14
N GLN A 76 -1.86 -6.08 -11.21
CA GLN A 76 -1.16 -5.60 -12.39
C GLN A 76 -0.08 -6.62 -12.73
N PRO A 77 0.43 -6.66 -13.97
CA PRO A 77 1.45 -7.64 -14.35
C PRO A 77 2.60 -7.63 -13.33
N SER A 78 2.86 -8.79 -12.72
CA SER A 78 3.86 -8.93 -11.67
C SER A 78 5.27 -8.76 -12.24
N SER A 79 6.13 -8.03 -11.54
CA SER A 79 7.57 -8.11 -11.73
C SER A 79 8.11 -9.42 -11.15
N LEU A 80 9.16 -9.97 -11.76
CA LEU A 80 9.93 -11.09 -11.21
C LEU A 80 11.21 -10.55 -10.59
N GLU A 81 11.38 -10.78 -9.29
CA GLU A 81 12.62 -10.45 -8.58
C GLU A 81 13.48 -11.71 -8.44
N TYR A 82 14.75 -11.59 -8.81
CA TYR A 82 15.74 -12.67 -8.68
C TYR A 82 16.70 -12.33 -7.55
N LEU A 83 16.83 -13.24 -6.58
CA LEU A 83 17.81 -13.13 -5.51
C LEU A 83 18.91 -14.15 -5.72
N LYS A 84 20.16 -13.68 -5.79
CA LYS A 84 21.35 -14.53 -5.79
C LYS A 84 22.00 -14.45 -4.41
N THR A 85 21.99 -15.55 -3.68
CA THR A 85 22.81 -15.69 -2.47
C THR A 85 24.26 -15.87 -2.90
N ILE A 86 25.14 -14.96 -2.46
CA ILE A 86 26.58 -15.09 -2.62
C ILE A 86 27.13 -15.54 -1.26
N ASN A 87 27.82 -16.68 -1.26
CA ASN A 87 28.50 -17.24 -0.08
C ASN A 87 29.89 -16.63 0.08
#